data_AF-A0A7H8RDM6-F1
#
_entry.id   AF-A0A7H8RDM6-F1
#
_cell.length_a   1.000
_cell.length_b   1.000
_cell.length_c   1.000
_cell.angle_alpha   90.00
_cell.angle_beta   90.00
_cell.angle_gamma   90.00
#
_symmetry.space_group_name_H-M   'P 1'
#
loop_
_entity.id
_entity.type
_entity.pdbx_description
1 polymer ?
#
loop_
_entity_poly.entity_id
_entity_poly.type
_entity_poly.pdbx_seq_one_letter_code
_entity_poly.pdbx_strand_id
1 'polypeptide(L)'
;MAFLPKEATTLKGGCFCKAIRYTIDIPSIEDRQLVPDALPTTISHDPTSAVSTRFPLVSLDHCESCRRTSGGIVQCWAICPADWIHWRFLLRDQDDEIISGQETVSNFKHDENVEENPHITLSTLDAVTPRTPKKGAIKRDTSNPSLSLTAHTYITHVNSSPDAYRSFCARCGTNLTFFYDRPESSLMPPIVDITVGSLDPESLEKIRPDRHGWWDDGTEWVKKLLREGDGGVLIRHPTGRINNAVDS
;
A
#
# COMPACT_ATOMS: atom_id res chain seq x y z
N MET A 1 16.33 1.42 -8.42
CA MET A 1 15.51 0.22 -8.22
C MET A 1 15.29 0.11 -6.75
N ALA A 2 14.07 -0.20 -6.35
CA ALA A 2 13.77 -0.47 -4.95
C ALA A 2 14.83 -1.40 -4.38
N PHE A 3 15.34 -1.09 -3.20
CA PHE A 3 16.30 -1.96 -2.51
C PHE A 3 15.55 -3.24 -2.14
N LEU A 4 15.57 -4.20 -3.07
CA LEU A 4 14.90 -5.49 -3.06
C LEU A 4 15.92 -6.57 -3.47
N PRO A 5 15.69 -7.83 -3.09
CA PRO A 5 16.45 -8.97 -3.61
C PRO A 5 16.53 -8.92 -5.15
N LYS A 6 17.67 -9.33 -5.72
CA LYS A 6 17.83 -9.44 -7.18
C LYS A 6 17.06 -10.64 -7.74
N GLU A 7 17.03 -11.72 -6.98
CA GLU A 7 16.24 -12.91 -7.30
C GLU A 7 14.74 -12.65 -7.14
N ALA A 8 13.93 -13.51 -7.75
CA ALA A 8 12.49 -13.50 -7.54
C ALA A 8 12.16 -13.63 -6.05
N THR A 9 11.18 -12.86 -5.59
CA THR A 9 10.82 -12.83 -4.17
C THR A 9 9.35 -12.53 -3.99
N THR A 10 8.77 -13.04 -2.90
CA THR A 10 7.39 -12.74 -2.52
C THR A 10 7.39 -11.89 -1.26
N LEU A 11 6.66 -10.79 -1.31
CA LEU A 11 6.31 -10.00 -0.13
C LEU A 11 4.91 -10.39 0.33
N LYS A 12 4.70 -10.38 1.64
CA LYS A 12 3.41 -10.67 2.28
C LYS A 12 3.00 -9.47 3.11
N GLY A 13 1.70 -9.22 3.17
CA GLY A 13 1.15 -8.14 3.97
C GLY A 13 -0.36 -8.22 4.10
N GLY A 14 -0.92 -7.19 4.70
CA GLY A 14 -2.36 -7.09 4.90
C GLY A 14 -2.73 -6.03 5.93
N CYS A 15 -4.01 -5.97 6.25
CA CYS A 15 -4.47 -5.08 7.30
C CYS A 15 -4.07 -5.59 8.70
N PHE A 16 -4.07 -4.69 9.68
CA PHE A 16 -3.65 -5.00 11.05
C PHE A 16 -4.46 -6.15 11.68
N CYS A 17 -5.77 -6.23 11.42
CA CYS A 17 -6.61 -7.30 11.94
C CYS A 17 -6.60 -8.59 11.12
N LYS A 18 -5.71 -8.70 10.11
CA LYS A 18 -5.54 -9.85 9.20
C LYS A 18 -6.77 -10.26 8.36
N ALA A 19 -7.87 -9.54 8.44
CA ALA A 19 -9.07 -9.79 7.63
C ALA A 19 -8.84 -9.59 6.12
N ILE A 20 -7.79 -8.86 5.74
CA ILE A 20 -7.38 -8.62 4.37
C ILE A 20 -5.90 -8.95 4.28
N ARG A 21 -5.53 -9.87 3.41
CA ARG A 21 -4.16 -10.32 3.18
C ARG A 21 -3.82 -10.24 1.71
N TYR A 22 -2.56 -9.99 1.41
CA TYR A 22 -2.06 -10.02 0.05
C TYR A 22 -0.64 -10.59 -0.01
N THR A 23 -0.30 -11.11 -1.19
CA THR A 23 1.08 -11.37 -1.60
C THR A 23 1.43 -10.48 -2.78
N ILE A 24 2.72 -10.16 -2.91
CA ILE A 24 3.29 -9.46 -4.07
C ILE A 24 4.40 -10.35 -4.60
N ASP A 25 4.18 -10.98 -5.75
CA ASP A 25 5.15 -11.84 -6.41
C ASP A 25 6.01 -10.99 -7.34
N ILE A 26 7.21 -10.70 -6.88
CA ILE A 26 8.16 -9.82 -7.56
C ILE A 26 9.11 -10.69 -8.38
N PRO A 27 9.14 -10.55 -9.71
CA PRO A 27 10.07 -11.28 -10.56
C PRO A 27 11.53 -10.98 -10.26
N SER A 28 12.41 -11.82 -10.82
CA SER A 28 13.84 -11.55 -10.86
C SER A 28 14.10 -10.17 -11.50
N ILE A 29 15.21 -9.55 -11.15
CA ILE A 29 15.59 -8.22 -11.63
C ILE A 29 15.60 -8.09 -13.16
N GLU A 30 15.90 -9.18 -13.86
CA GLU A 30 15.98 -9.24 -15.33
C GLU A 30 14.58 -9.24 -15.95
N ASP A 31 13.64 -9.93 -15.30
CA ASP A 31 12.24 -10.10 -15.73
C ASP A 31 11.32 -8.96 -15.28
N ARG A 32 11.79 -8.07 -14.39
CA ARG A 32 11.00 -6.90 -13.95
C ARG A 32 10.75 -5.96 -15.11
N GLN A 33 9.48 -5.65 -15.34
CA GLN A 33 9.04 -4.73 -16.38
C GLN A 33 9.67 -3.33 -16.19
N LEU A 34 10.09 -2.73 -17.30
CA LEU A 34 10.54 -1.34 -17.36
C LEU A 34 9.36 -0.40 -17.13
N VAL A 35 9.60 0.68 -16.41
CA VAL A 35 8.59 1.74 -16.25
C VAL A 35 8.59 2.60 -17.52
N PRO A 36 7.46 2.68 -18.26
CA PRO A 36 7.39 3.48 -19.49
C PRO A 36 7.75 4.94 -19.24
N ASP A 37 8.56 5.50 -20.13
CA ASP A 37 9.01 6.91 -20.14
C ASP A 37 9.70 7.38 -18.84
N ALA A 38 10.12 6.46 -17.97
CA ALA A 38 10.81 6.81 -16.75
C ALA A 38 12.28 7.18 -17.04
N LEU A 39 12.75 8.25 -16.40
CA LEU A 39 14.18 8.55 -16.33
C LEU A 39 14.95 7.37 -15.72
N PRO A 40 16.21 7.14 -16.12
CA PRO A 40 17.08 6.16 -15.46
C PRO A 40 17.18 6.42 -13.95
N THR A 41 17.19 5.35 -13.15
CA THR A 41 17.38 5.45 -11.70
C THR A 41 18.87 5.50 -11.38
N THR A 42 19.31 6.54 -10.68
CA THR A 42 20.66 6.64 -10.14
C THR A 42 20.87 5.61 -9.02
N ILE A 43 22.00 4.89 -9.05
CA ILE A 43 22.32 3.81 -8.09
C ILE A 43 23.48 4.14 -7.14
N SER A 44 24.11 5.30 -7.31
CA SER A 44 25.14 5.82 -6.40
C SER A 44 25.21 7.35 -6.47
N HIS A 45 26.12 7.98 -5.70
CA HIS A 45 26.38 9.42 -5.82
C HIS A 45 27.12 9.80 -7.13
N ASP A 46 27.54 8.82 -7.93
CA ASP A 46 28.10 9.06 -9.26
C ASP A 46 26.97 9.32 -10.28
N PRO A 47 26.90 10.52 -10.89
CA PRO A 47 25.86 10.88 -11.85
C PRO A 47 25.88 10.04 -13.15
N THR A 48 26.96 9.30 -13.41
CA THR A 48 27.05 8.39 -14.56
C THR A 48 26.54 6.98 -14.26
N SER A 49 26.32 6.66 -12.98
CA SER A 49 25.88 5.35 -12.51
C SER A 49 24.35 5.31 -12.43
N ALA A 50 23.71 5.12 -13.58
CA ALA A 50 22.25 5.01 -13.68
C ALA A 50 21.84 3.75 -14.46
N VAL A 51 20.70 3.17 -14.08
CA VAL A 51 20.11 1.98 -14.71
C VAL A 51 18.67 2.25 -15.12
N SER A 52 18.17 1.52 -16.12
CA SER A 52 16.77 1.63 -16.52
C SER A 52 15.83 1.37 -15.34
N THR A 53 14.82 2.22 -15.18
CA THR A 53 13.87 2.15 -14.09
C THR A 53 12.90 0.99 -14.30
N ARG A 54 12.77 0.14 -13.28
CA ARG A 54 11.96 -1.09 -13.29
C ARG A 54 11.03 -1.12 -12.09
N PHE A 55 9.90 -1.80 -12.24
CA PHE A 55 9.00 -2.09 -11.13
C PHE A 55 9.62 -3.11 -10.14
N PRO A 56 9.20 -3.11 -8.86
CA PRO A 56 8.34 -2.10 -8.26
C PRO A 56 9.13 -0.82 -7.96
N LEU A 57 8.44 0.31 -7.89
CA LEU A 57 9.01 1.55 -7.37
C LEU A 57 8.65 1.67 -5.90
N VAL A 58 9.59 2.07 -5.05
CA VAL A 58 9.30 2.27 -3.63
C VAL A 58 9.57 3.72 -3.29
N SER A 59 8.49 4.46 -3.04
CA SER A 59 8.51 5.91 -2.98
C SER A 59 8.05 6.42 -1.63
N LEU A 60 8.84 7.31 -1.04
CA LEU A 60 8.38 8.20 0.02
C LEU A 60 7.60 9.35 -0.61
N ASP A 61 6.28 9.29 -0.54
CA ASP A 61 5.35 10.24 -1.12
C ASP A 61 5.05 11.39 -0.14
N HIS A 62 5.22 12.60 -0.64
CA HIS A 62 5.11 13.85 0.12
C HIS A 62 3.82 14.62 -0.15
N CYS A 63 2.93 14.11 -1.00
CA CYS A 63 1.69 14.77 -1.37
C CYS A 63 0.78 15.00 -0.14
N GLU A 64 0.15 16.17 -0.07
CA GLU A 64 -0.80 16.50 1.01
C GLU A 64 -1.95 15.48 1.10
N SER A 65 -2.48 15.02 -0.05
CA SER A 65 -3.61 14.10 -0.06
C SER A 65 -3.25 12.72 0.51
N CYS A 66 -2.03 12.22 0.21
CA CYS A 66 -1.52 10.99 0.77
C CYS A 66 -1.34 11.14 2.27
N ARG A 67 -0.68 12.22 2.71
CA ARG A 67 -0.49 12.55 4.13
C ARG A 67 -1.80 12.59 4.91
N ARG A 68 -2.80 13.31 4.39
CA ARG A 68 -4.09 13.51 5.07
C ARG A 68 -4.95 12.25 5.08
N THR A 69 -4.88 11.44 4.03
CA THR A 69 -5.75 10.26 3.94
C THR A 69 -5.18 9.06 4.71
N SER A 70 -3.86 8.87 4.72
CA SER A 70 -3.25 7.80 5.52
C SER A 70 -3.03 8.19 6.98
N GLY A 71 -2.99 9.50 7.27
CA GLY A 71 -2.62 10.02 8.60
C GLY A 71 -1.11 9.97 8.87
N GLY A 72 -0.30 9.44 7.96
CA GLY A 72 1.16 9.42 8.05
C GLY A 72 1.77 10.69 7.49
N ILE A 73 2.74 11.29 8.18
CA ILE A 73 3.41 12.53 7.74
C ILE A 73 4.08 12.36 6.36
N VAL A 74 4.64 11.17 6.11
CA VAL A 74 5.13 10.72 4.81
C VAL A 74 4.55 9.32 4.59
N GLN A 75 3.98 9.11 3.41
CA GLN A 75 3.42 7.81 3.04
C GLN A 75 4.43 7.05 2.19
N CYS A 76 4.72 5.80 2.53
CA CYS A 76 5.61 4.97 1.74
C CYS A 76 4.80 3.99 0.88
N TRP A 77 4.94 4.10 -0.44
CA TRP A 77 4.22 3.27 -1.41
C TRP A 77 5.17 2.30 -2.11
N ALA A 78 4.76 1.03 -2.22
CA ALA A 78 5.31 0.07 -3.17
C ALA A 78 4.39 0.03 -4.40
N ILE A 79 4.85 0.60 -5.50
CA ILE A 79 4.13 0.75 -6.75
C ILE A 79 4.42 -0.47 -7.62
N CYS A 80 3.43 -1.32 -7.82
CA CYS A 80 3.57 -2.61 -8.49
C CYS A 80 2.58 -2.74 -9.66
N PRO A 81 2.92 -3.48 -10.73
CA PRO A 81 1.95 -4.02 -11.66
C PRO A 81 0.84 -4.77 -10.90
N ALA A 82 -0.41 -4.54 -11.28
CA ALA A 82 -1.57 -5.08 -10.57
C ALA A 82 -1.63 -6.61 -10.60
N ASP A 83 -1.09 -7.23 -11.64
CA ASP A 83 -1.03 -8.68 -11.85
C ASP A 83 0.01 -9.39 -10.98
N TRP A 84 0.93 -8.65 -10.33
CA TRP A 84 1.88 -9.20 -9.36
C TRP A 84 1.27 -9.38 -7.97
N ILE A 85 0.08 -8.82 -7.72
CA ILE A 85 -0.53 -8.78 -6.40
C ILE A 85 -1.70 -9.77 -6.37
N HIS A 86 -1.75 -10.58 -5.31
CA HIS A 86 -2.81 -11.56 -5.10
C HIS A 86 -3.46 -11.33 -3.75
N TRP A 87 -4.80 -11.31 -3.72
CA TRP A 87 -5.55 -10.92 -2.53
C TRP A 87 -6.35 -12.07 -1.94
N ARG A 88 -6.50 -12.02 -0.62
CA ARG A 88 -7.38 -12.87 0.17
C ARG A 88 -8.16 -12.03 1.17
N PHE A 89 -9.48 -12.21 1.19
CA PHE A 89 -10.38 -11.47 2.07
C PHE A 89 -11.18 -12.42 2.95
N LEU A 90 -11.18 -12.16 4.25
CA LEU A 90 -12.08 -12.78 5.20
C LEU A 90 -13.51 -12.36 4.89
N LEU A 91 -14.43 -13.33 4.87
CA LEU A 91 -15.86 -13.07 4.76
C LEU A 91 -16.42 -12.54 6.09
N ARG A 92 -17.38 -11.62 6.02
CA ARG A 92 -18.16 -11.17 7.19
C ARG A 92 -19.14 -12.27 7.58
N ASP A 93 -19.28 -12.52 8.87
CA ASP A 93 -20.42 -13.27 9.38
C ASP A 93 -21.69 -12.43 9.17
N GLN A 94 -22.79 -13.06 8.77
CA GLN A 94 -24.07 -12.36 8.51
C GLN A 94 -24.65 -11.73 9.79
N ASP A 95 -24.15 -12.12 10.96
CA ASP A 95 -24.57 -11.63 12.28
C ASP A 95 -23.77 -10.41 12.78
N ASP A 96 -22.81 -9.89 11.99
CA ASP A 96 -22.21 -8.55 12.20
C ASP A 96 -23.25 -7.44 11.86
N GLU A 97 -24.52 -7.62 12.24
CA GLU A 97 -25.46 -6.51 12.30
C GLU A 97 -24.88 -5.48 13.24
N ILE A 98 -24.72 -4.26 12.72
CA ILE A 98 -24.44 -3.07 13.52
C ILE A 98 -25.56 -3.03 14.57
N ILE A 99 -25.27 -3.45 15.80
CA ILE A 99 -26.20 -3.28 16.93
C ILE A 99 -26.38 -1.77 17.08
N SER A 100 -27.45 -1.26 16.49
CA SER A 100 -27.81 0.15 16.52
C SER A 100 -28.04 0.54 17.98
N GLY A 101 -27.12 1.33 18.55
CA GLY A 101 -27.32 1.94 19.86
C GLY A 101 -26.38 1.52 20.99
N GLN A 102 -25.37 0.69 20.75
CA GLN A 102 -24.25 0.55 21.69
C GLN A 102 -22.94 1.03 21.04
N GLU A 103 -22.25 1.97 21.68
CA GLU A 103 -20.85 2.28 21.41
C GLU A 103 -19.98 1.08 21.80
N THR A 104 -20.05 -0.01 21.02
CA THR A 104 -19.10 -1.10 21.14
C THR A 104 -17.86 -0.69 20.36
N VAL A 105 -16.84 -0.20 21.07
CA VAL A 105 -15.48 -0.27 20.53
C VAL A 105 -15.24 -1.76 20.28
N SER A 106 -15.27 -2.16 19.02
CA SER A 106 -15.04 -3.53 18.61
C SER A 106 -13.63 -3.92 19.04
N ASN A 107 -13.53 -4.62 20.18
CA ASN A 107 -12.31 -5.29 20.58
C ASN A 107 -12.07 -6.42 19.59
N PHE A 108 -11.44 -6.12 18.45
CA PHE A 108 -10.98 -7.15 17.53
C PHE A 108 -9.84 -7.88 18.24
N LYS A 109 -10.19 -8.95 18.98
CA LYS A 109 -9.22 -9.96 19.37
C LYS A 109 -8.53 -10.40 18.08
N HIS A 110 -7.21 -10.49 18.10
CA HIS A 110 -6.51 -11.25 17.07
C HIS A 110 -7.09 -12.66 17.09
N ASP A 111 -7.99 -12.94 16.17
CA ASP A 111 -8.48 -14.28 15.96
C ASP A 111 -7.29 -15.06 15.39
N GLU A 112 -6.75 -15.96 16.21
CA GLU A 112 -5.58 -16.77 15.85
C GLU A 112 -5.89 -17.72 14.69
N ASN A 113 -7.18 -17.95 14.40
CA ASN A 113 -7.67 -18.85 13.35
C ASN A 113 -8.21 -18.12 12.11
N VAL A 114 -7.91 -16.83 11.90
CA VAL A 114 -8.36 -16.06 10.71
C VAL A 114 -8.01 -16.76 9.38
N GLU A 115 -6.95 -17.57 9.36
CA GLU A 115 -6.54 -18.34 8.19
C GLU A 115 -7.42 -19.57 7.90
N GLU A 116 -8.16 -20.08 8.88
CA GLU A 116 -9.08 -21.22 8.71
C GLU A 116 -10.49 -20.76 8.32
N ASN A 117 -10.83 -19.52 8.62
CA ASN A 117 -12.14 -18.95 8.33
C ASN A 117 -12.41 -18.81 6.82
N PRO A 118 -13.70 -18.81 6.41
CA PRO A 118 -14.10 -18.64 5.03
C PRO A 118 -13.53 -17.36 4.40
N HIS A 119 -12.93 -17.52 3.23
CA HIS A 119 -12.28 -16.43 2.51
C HIS A 119 -12.58 -16.48 1.03
N ILE A 120 -12.46 -15.32 0.38
CA ILE A 120 -12.50 -15.20 -1.08
C ILE A 120 -11.19 -14.62 -1.59
N THR A 121 -10.82 -15.01 -2.80
CA THR A 121 -9.69 -14.44 -3.54
C THR A 121 -10.24 -13.59 -4.68
N LEU A 122 -9.54 -12.50 -5.00
CA LEU A 122 -9.90 -11.61 -6.09
C LEU A 122 -8.67 -11.20 -6.88
N SER A 123 -8.90 -10.82 -8.14
CA SER A 123 -7.91 -10.05 -8.88
C SER A 123 -7.67 -8.72 -8.17
N THR A 124 -6.48 -8.15 -8.35
CA THR A 124 -6.16 -6.84 -7.78
C THR A 124 -7.09 -5.75 -8.29
N LEU A 125 -7.45 -5.77 -9.57
CA LEU A 125 -8.36 -4.77 -10.14
C LEU A 125 -9.75 -4.84 -9.51
N ASP A 126 -10.26 -6.04 -9.22
CA ASP A 126 -11.54 -6.20 -8.52
C ASP A 126 -11.45 -5.80 -7.04
N ALA A 127 -10.28 -5.99 -6.41
CA ALA A 127 -10.04 -5.60 -5.03
C ALA A 127 -9.96 -4.08 -4.83
N VAL A 128 -9.37 -3.34 -5.78
CA VAL A 128 -9.06 -1.90 -5.60
C VAL A 128 -9.99 -0.94 -6.35
N THR A 129 -10.85 -1.44 -7.24
CA THR A 129 -11.83 -0.60 -7.95
C THR A 129 -13.23 -0.71 -7.35
N PRO A 130 -13.89 0.41 -7.03
CA PRO A 130 -15.33 0.38 -6.79
C PRO A 130 -16.07 0.01 -8.08
N ARG A 131 -17.12 -0.79 -7.94
CA ARG A 131 -17.77 -1.51 -9.05
C ARG A 131 -18.54 -0.65 -10.05
N THR A 132 -18.77 0.64 -9.81
CA THR A 132 -19.45 1.50 -10.79
C THR A 132 -18.47 1.91 -11.88
N PRO A 133 -18.49 1.29 -13.08
CA PRO A 133 -17.49 1.57 -14.10
C PRO A 133 -17.79 2.92 -14.75
N LYS A 134 -16.75 3.71 -15.00
CA LYS A 134 -16.83 4.82 -15.93
C LYS A 134 -16.73 4.33 -17.37
N LYS A 135 -17.33 5.09 -18.30
CA LYS A 135 -17.19 4.88 -19.74
C LYS A 135 -15.74 5.12 -20.17
N GLY A 136 -15.06 4.10 -20.70
CA GLY A 136 -13.66 4.17 -21.15
C GLY A 136 -12.61 3.66 -20.15
N ALA A 137 -13.04 3.15 -18.99
CA ALA A 137 -12.18 2.38 -18.09
C ALA A 137 -11.81 1.01 -18.70
N ILE A 138 -10.74 0.40 -18.20
CA ILE A 138 -10.30 -0.95 -18.60
C ILE A 138 -11.48 -1.94 -18.51
N LYS A 139 -11.69 -2.76 -19.56
CA LYS A 139 -12.75 -3.77 -19.60
C LYS A 139 -12.54 -4.78 -18.47
N ARG A 140 -13.57 -4.97 -17.64
CA ARG A 140 -13.56 -5.84 -16.45
C ARG A 140 -14.53 -7.00 -16.61
N ASP A 141 -14.23 -8.10 -15.92
CA ASP A 141 -15.16 -9.21 -15.79
C ASP A 141 -16.35 -8.76 -14.91
N THR A 142 -17.52 -8.61 -15.54
CA THR A 142 -18.77 -8.23 -14.86
C THR A 142 -19.66 -9.44 -14.58
N SER A 143 -19.18 -10.65 -14.86
CA SER A 143 -19.95 -11.89 -14.78
C SER A 143 -20.32 -12.32 -13.36
N ASN A 144 -19.76 -11.68 -12.32
CA ASN A 144 -20.08 -11.96 -10.92
C ASN A 144 -20.75 -10.76 -10.19
N PRO A 145 -22.03 -10.46 -10.52
CA PRO A 145 -22.76 -9.30 -10.00
C PRO A 145 -23.23 -9.42 -8.53
N SER A 146 -23.07 -10.56 -7.85
CA SER A 146 -23.82 -10.86 -6.62
C SER A 146 -23.15 -10.50 -5.28
N LEU A 147 -21.83 -10.23 -5.21
CA LEU A 147 -21.21 -9.75 -3.97
C LEU A 147 -20.91 -8.25 -4.07
N SER A 148 -21.66 -7.42 -3.33
CA SER A 148 -21.10 -6.17 -2.85
C SER A 148 -19.89 -6.53 -1.97
N LEU A 149 -18.68 -6.41 -2.52
CA LEU A 149 -17.45 -6.83 -1.85
C LEU A 149 -17.30 -6.14 -0.48
N THR A 150 -17.70 -4.88 -0.41
CA THR A 150 -17.71 -4.07 0.82
C THR A 150 -18.78 -4.53 1.83
N ALA A 151 -19.84 -5.21 1.38
CA ALA A 151 -20.86 -5.78 2.26
C ALA A 151 -20.44 -7.14 2.84
N HIS A 152 -19.62 -7.91 2.12
CA HIS A 152 -19.26 -9.28 2.51
C HIS A 152 -17.82 -9.43 3.00
N THR A 153 -17.00 -8.39 2.89
CA THR A 153 -15.62 -8.39 3.37
C THR A 153 -15.30 -7.05 4.03
N TYR A 154 -14.08 -6.89 4.54
CA TYR A 154 -13.68 -5.68 5.24
C TYR A 154 -12.94 -4.66 4.36
N ILE A 155 -12.77 -4.90 3.05
CA ILE A 155 -12.20 -3.88 2.15
C ILE A 155 -13.27 -2.82 1.87
N THR A 156 -12.86 -1.56 1.89
CA THR A 156 -13.70 -0.42 1.49
C THR A 156 -12.86 0.61 0.76
N HIS A 157 -13.53 1.53 0.07
CA HIS A 157 -12.89 2.48 -0.84
C HIS A 157 -13.38 3.90 -0.58
N VAL A 158 -12.50 4.87 -0.80
CA VAL A 158 -12.83 6.29 -0.93
C VAL A 158 -12.20 6.84 -2.19
N ASN A 159 -12.88 7.79 -2.82
CA ASN A 159 -12.39 8.44 -4.03
C ASN A 159 -11.71 9.75 -3.62
N SER A 160 -10.43 9.90 -3.96
CA SER A 160 -9.73 11.19 -3.84
C SER A 160 -9.98 12.09 -5.05
N SER A 161 -10.27 11.46 -6.19
CA SER A 161 -10.71 12.10 -7.42
C SER A 161 -11.58 11.11 -8.20
N PRO A 162 -12.20 11.52 -9.31
CA PRO A 162 -13.03 10.62 -10.11
C PRO A 162 -12.29 9.36 -10.62
N ASP A 163 -10.95 9.39 -10.73
CA ASP A 163 -10.12 8.30 -11.27
C ASP A 163 -9.11 7.76 -10.25
N ALA A 164 -9.12 8.28 -9.02
CA ALA A 164 -8.20 7.92 -7.95
C ALA A 164 -8.95 7.28 -6.79
N TYR A 165 -8.73 5.98 -6.61
CA TYR A 165 -9.36 5.16 -5.59
C TYR A 165 -8.34 4.81 -4.51
N ARG A 166 -8.75 4.97 -3.26
CA ARG A 166 -7.96 4.52 -2.10
C ARG A 166 -8.72 3.44 -1.39
N SER A 167 -8.04 2.39 -0.97
CA SER A 167 -8.66 1.31 -0.22
C SER A 167 -8.10 1.19 1.19
N PHE A 168 -8.95 0.77 2.12
CA PHE A 168 -8.59 0.54 3.51
C PHE A 168 -9.47 -0.54 4.13
N CYS A 169 -9.04 -1.06 5.27
CA CYS A 169 -9.83 -2.01 6.04
C CYS A 169 -10.89 -1.28 6.87
N ALA A 170 -12.18 -1.49 6.60
CA ALA A 170 -13.29 -0.96 7.38
C ALA A 170 -13.31 -1.47 8.84
N ARG A 171 -12.60 -2.59 9.11
CA ARG A 171 -12.49 -3.18 10.45
C ARG A 171 -11.46 -2.45 11.31
N CYS A 172 -10.24 -2.25 10.81
CA CYS A 172 -9.12 -1.74 11.62
C CYS A 172 -8.52 -0.41 11.12
N GLY A 173 -9.04 0.16 10.04
CA GLY A 173 -8.59 1.44 9.49
C GLY A 173 -7.26 1.38 8.73
N THR A 174 -6.57 0.23 8.64
CA THR A 174 -5.32 0.14 7.87
C THR A 174 -5.52 0.61 6.43
N ASN A 175 -4.80 1.67 6.06
CA ASN A 175 -4.72 2.16 4.69
C ASN A 175 -3.91 1.17 3.85
N LEU A 176 -4.49 0.66 2.77
CA LEU A 176 -3.92 -0.46 2.01
C LEU A 176 -3.40 -0.04 0.64
N THR A 177 -4.23 0.68 -0.13
CA THR A 177 -3.86 0.97 -1.52
C THR A 177 -4.21 2.38 -1.98
N PHE A 178 -3.48 2.84 -2.99
CA PHE A 178 -3.92 3.85 -3.95
C PHE A 178 -3.91 3.23 -5.36
N PHE A 179 -4.96 3.47 -6.12
CA PHE A 179 -5.11 3.03 -7.50
C PHE A 179 -5.61 4.17 -8.36
N TYR A 180 -4.88 4.48 -9.42
CA TYR A 180 -5.30 5.46 -10.43
C TYR A 180 -5.72 4.72 -11.70
N ASP A 181 -7.02 4.77 -12.02
CA ASP A 181 -7.63 4.09 -13.17
C ASP A 181 -7.28 4.84 -14.46
N ARG A 182 -6.12 4.49 -15.01
CA ARG A 182 -5.60 5.08 -16.25
C ARG A 182 -6.45 4.61 -17.44
N PRO A 183 -6.62 5.47 -18.46
CA PRO A 183 -7.28 5.07 -19.68
C PRO A 183 -6.51 3.93 -20.37
N GLU A 184 -7.21 3.09 -21.12
CA GLU A 184 -6.63 1.95 -21.85
C GLU A 184 -5.53 2.35 -22.85
N SER A 185 -5.53 3.60 -23.32
CA SER A 185 -4.49 4.16 -24.20
C SER A 185 -3.16 4.47 -23.49
N SER A 186 -3.10 4.32 -22.17
CA SER A 186 -1.90 4.55 -21.37
C SER A 186 -0.82 3.51 -21.67
N LEU A 187 0.41 3.96 -21.92
CA LEU A 187 1.57 3.06 -22.00
C LEU A 187 1.89 2.41 -20.66
N MET A 188 1.55 3.09 -19.56
CA MET A 188 1.68 2.56 -18.20
C MET A 188 0.67 1.42 -18.01
N PRO A 189 1.11 0.20 -17.63
CA PRO A 189 0.19 -0.88 -17.30
C PRO A 189 -0.65 -0.51 -16.06
N PRO A 190 -1.70 -1.28 -15.74
CA PRO A 190 -2.40 -1.11 -14.47
C PRO A 190 -1.42 -1.31 -13.31
N ILE A 191 -1.20 -0.24 -12.54
CA ILE A 191 -0.32 -0.24 -11.37
C ILE A 191 -1.13 0.07 -10.11
N VAL A 192 -0.76 -0.55 -9.01
CA VAL A 192 -1.34 -0.29 -7.68
C VAL A 192 -0.21 0.07 -6.73
N ASP A 193 -0.46 1.10 -5.93
CA ASP A 193 0.41 1.53 -4.86
C ASP A 193 -0.04 0.80 -3.58
N ILE A 194 0.82 -0.04 -3.02
CA ILE A 194 0.60 -0.76 -1.76
C ILE A 194 1.29 -0.02 -0.62
N THR A 195 0.60 0.20 0.49
CA THR A 195 1.20 0.79 1.70
C THR A 195 2.34 -0.09 2.21
N VAL A 196 3.57 0.41 2.21
CA VAL A 196 4.72 -0.38 2.70
C VAL A 196 4.54 -0.75 4.17
N GLY A 197 3.95 0.14 4.98
CA GLY A 197 3.67 -0.10 6.39
C GLY A 197 2.65 -1.22 6.67
N SER A 198 1.94 -1.74 5.67
CA SER A 198 1.05 -2.89 5.82
C SER A 198 1.70 -4.24 5.48
N LEU A 199 3.01 -4.24 5.16
CA LEU A 199 3.77 -5.46 4.98
C LEU A 199 4.06 -6.16 6.31
N ASP A 200 4.16 -7.49 6.26
CA ASP A 200 4.61 -8.27 7.41
C ASP A 200 6.08 -7.93 7.74
N PRO A 201 6.51 -8.09 9.01
CA PRO A 201 7.88 -7.78 9.43
C PRO A 201 8.98 -8.38 8.54
N GLU A 202 8.87 -9.67 8.19
CA GLU A 202 9.83 -10.36 7.31
C GLU A 202 9.89 -9.78 5.89
N SER A 203 8.79 -9.17 5.42
CA SER A 203 8.74 -8.52 4.11
C SER A 203 9.30 -7.10 4.16
N LEU A 204 9.12 -6.39 5.28
CA LEU A 204 9.71 -5.07 5.52
C LEU A 204 11.24 -5.09 5.52
N GLU A 205 11.86 -6.18 5.98
CA GLU A 205 13.32 -6.34 5.96
C GLU A 205 13.90 -6.40 4.53
N LYS A 206 13.07 -6.76 3.55
CA LYS A 206 13.49 -6.98 2.16
C LYS A 206 13.34 -5.75 1.28
N ILE A 207 12.63 -4.71 1.72
CA ILE A 207 12.20 -3.58 0.89
C ILE A 207 12.58 -2.24 1.52
N ARG A 208 13.12 -1.31 0.73
CA ARG A 208 13.36 0.08 1.17
C ARG A 208 13.05 1.07 0.04
N PRO A 209 12.63 2.31 0.38
CA PRO A 209 12.41 3.34 -0.62
C PRO A 209 13.68 3.66 -1.40
N ASP A 210 13.51 3.91 -2.70
CA ASP A 210 14.58 4.31 -3.61
C ASP A 210 14.38 5.71 -4.20
N ARG A 211 13.26 6.36 -3.88
CA ARG A 211 12.91 7.69 -4.39
C ARG A 211 11.93 8.43 -3.48
N HIS A 212 11.80 9.72 -3.75
CA HIS A 212 10.75 10.57 -3.22
C HIS A 212 9.77 10.95 -4.33
N GLY A 213 8.48 10.83 -4.04
CA GLY A 213 7.40 11.32 -4.89
C GLY A 213 6.86 12.65 -4.37
N TRP A 214 6.47 13.55 -5.27
CA TRP A 214 5.88 14.85 -4.92
C TRP A 214 6.74 15.68 -3.96
N TRP A 215 8.07 15.63 -4.10
CA TRP A 215 9.01 16.24 -3.17
C TRP A 215 8.71 17.72 -2.85
N ASP A 216 8.30 18.50 -3.85
CA ASP A 216 8.04 19.93 -3.68
C ASP A 216 6.78 20.21 -2.84
N ASP A 217 5.83 19.28 -2.77
CA ASP A 217 4.64 19.36 -1.90
C ASP A 217 4.96 19.05 -0.43
N GLY A 218 6.16 18.51 -0.16
CA GLY A 218 6.57 18.05 1.15
C GLY A 218 6.77 19.18 2.16
N THR A 219 6.47 18.90 3.42
CA THR A 219 6.68 19.86 4.53
C THR A 219 8.17 20.07 4.80
N GLU A 220 8.61 21.32 4.92
CA GLU A 220 10.05 21.67 5.03
C GLU A 220 10.79 20.95 6.16
N TRP A 221 10.23 20.88 7.36
CA TRP A 221 10.92 20.23 8.49
C TRP A 221 11.09 18.72 8.28
N VAL A 222 10.17 18.07 7.56
CA VAL A 222 10.24 16.65 7.21
C VAL A 222 11.31 16.42 6.15
N LYS A 223 11.34 17.29 5.13
CA LYS A 223 12.37 17.27 4.09
C LYS A 223 13.76 17.43 4.69
N LYS A 224 13.90 18.32 5.67
CA LYS A 224 15.13 18.49 6.45
C LYS A 224 15.49 17.21 7.22
N LEU A 225 14.54 16.64 7.96
CA LEU A 225 14.75 15.39 8.70
C LEU A 225 15.22 14.23 7.80
N LEU A 226 14.66 14.10 6.60
CA LEU A 226 15.03 13.05 5.64
C LEU A 226 16.40 13.27 4.99
N ARG A 227 16.85 14.52 4.85
CA ARG A 227 18.15 14.85 4.24
C ARG A 227 19.29 14.85 5.24
N GLU A 228 19.05 15.39 6.44
CA GLU A 228 20.09 15.74 7.40
C GLU A 228 20.03 14.88 8.67
N GLY A 229 18.96 14.11 8.85
CA GLY A 229 18.66 13.45 10.13
C GLY A 229 18.12 14.46 11.16
N ASP A 230 18.00 13.99 12.40
CA ASP A 230 17.51 14.81 13.52
C ASP A 230 18.62 15.63 14.19
N GLY A 231 19.87 15.45 13.79
CA GLY A 231 21.02 16.10 14.44
C GLY A 231 21.17 15.76 15.92
N GLY A 232 20.55 14.67 16.40
CA GLY A 232 20.54 14.28 17.82
C GLY A 232 19.58 15.08 18.71
N VAL A 233 18.72 15.94 18.15
CA VAL A 233 17.82 16.77 18.97
C VAL A 233 16.59 16.02 19.49
N LEU A 234 16.25 14.87 18.90
CA LEU A 234 15.11 14.07 19.34
C LEU A 234 15.52 13.14 20.48
N ILE A 235 14.81 13.25 21.60
CA ILE A 235 15.02 12.40 22.77
C ILE A 235 14.58 10.98 22.44
N ARG A 236 15.46 10.01 22.70
CA ARG A 236 15.20 8.59 22.45
C ARG A 236 14.72 7.92 23.74
N HIS A 237 13.52 7.33 23.68
CA HIS A 237 12.94 6.53 24.78
C HIS A 237 12.92 5.04 24.40
N PRO A 238 13.90 4.21 24.84
CA PRO A 238 14.06 2.83 24.35
C PRO A 238 12.85 1.92 24.54
N THR A 239 12.01 2.22 25.52
CA THR A 239 10.82 1.43 25.87
C THR A 239 9.51 2.22 25.70
N GLY A 240 9.57 3.40 25.08
CA GLY A 240 8.44 4.34 25.03
C GLY A 240 8.09 4.99 26.38
N ARG A 241 8.74 4.59 27.47
CA ARG A 241 8.58 5.23 28.79
C ARG A 241 9.25 6.60 28.76
N ILE A 242 8.45 7.66 28.75
CA ILE A 242 8.92 9.06 28.69
C ILE A 242 9.86 9.46 29.83
N ASN A 243 9.81 8.71 30.95
CA ASN A 243 10.69 8.94 32.09
C ASN A 243 12.08 8.29 31.95
N ASN A 244 12.28 7.43 30.94
CA ASN A 244 13.53 6.71 30.69
C ASN A 244 14.08 7.15 29.34
N ALA A 245 14.79 8.28 29.30
CA ALA A 245 15.57 8.71 28.14
C ALA A 245 16.97 8.12 28.18
N VAL A 246 17.56 7.88 27.02
CA VAL A 246 19.02 7.82 26.88
C VAL A 246 19.52 9.21 26.52
N ASP A 247 20.64 9.63 27.12
CA ASP A 247 21.32 10.85 26.70
C ASP A 247 21.70 10.73 25.22
N SER A 248 21.37 11.78 24.46
CA SER A 248 21.46 11.87 23.00
C SER A 248 22.86 11.67 22.45
#